data_AF-K2M866-F1
#
_entry.id   AF-K2M866-F1
#
_cell.length_a   1.000
_cell.length_b   1.000
_cell.length_c   1.000
_cell.angle_alpha   90.00
_cell.angle_beta   90.00
_cell.angle_gamma   90.00
#
_symmetry.space_group_name_H-M   'P 1'
#
loop_
_entity.id
_entity.type
_entity.pdbx_description
1 polymer ?
#
loop_
_entity_poly.entity_id
_entity_poly.type
_entity_poly.pdbx_seq_one_letter_code
_entity_poly.pdbx_strand_id
1 'polypeptide(L)'
;METMKLQTQRRDVLLQLASSSGATLFFLVCGARMLVLLAMLGSYAVLPKLLDTELLFDTSGLLQNDTSGQWGFLDFPRNWDGVHYFHIAKYGYSHENNCAFFPLLPFLVRIISWLNNFCLSTPLAVFPISFQVALLNVALGGASAIFLRRITVLTLLRSTVTGRMAAVGGTWLDELPPPPTPRHYSPKEKDSGKDVKTTLRREVGAVLLMWMMSPTAVFTVVVYTESAFSFLTFVGLYLLLLSAKAGSRIVTVAAETGAVLCFTLAGWARSNAFLYAGFLLYPIFLQVFLFNTYRRRYRQYHGDTKALSRWPSFLRCVVVVLEVMVLFVPYLSMTYFCFGRFVPQWDLTSRMTIGSRFFSFYGWIQKRYWNVGFLTSYRLKNIPNVFISAPIVFFTLRGFWLFYVIPAFGEATSTESKESNGCGSVSRKKVHGLQKNSRFYFFFFCRIIEALVQSSNMVYLVILICIGVTVVHVNVVNRFIMSSPALYWIWARQIVWDPWGGSTIVMLRIFVMWTFIGVLFFPNGMPWT
;
A
#
# COMPACT_ATOMS: atom_id res chain seq x y z
N MET A 1 32.26 22.87 15.30
CA MET A 1 31.08 22.07 15.72
C MET A 1 30.00 21.99 14.63
N GLU A 2 29.68 23.07 13.90
CA GLU A 2 28.80 23.03 12.72
C GLU A 2 29.39 22.25 11.54
N THR A 3 30.67 22.42 11.25
CA THR A 3 31.40 21.67 10.21
C THR A 3 31.39 20.16 10.45
N MET A 4 31.52 19.75 11.71
CA MET A 4 31.45 18.34 12.11
C MET A 4 30.03 17.78 11.99
N LYS A 5 28.99 18.55 12.37
CA LYS A 5 27.57 18.18 12.18
C LYS A 5 27.19 18.07 10.70
N LEU A 6 27.68 18.98 9.86
CA LEU A 6 27.53 18.92 8.39
C LEU A 6 28.20 17.66 7.82
N GLN A 7 29.36 17.26 8.34
CA GLN A 7 30.04 16.01 7.95
C GLN A 7 29.29 14.76 8.41
N THR A 8 28.72 14.74 9.62
CA THR A 8 27.92 13.60 10.11
C THR A 8 26.61 13.45 9.32
N GLN A 9 25.93 14.57 9.02
CA GLN A 9 24.74 14.57 8.16
C GLN A 9 25.07 14.17 6.70
N ARG A 10 26.28 14.48 6.21
CA ARG A 10 26.80 13.99 4.92
C ARG A 10 27.12 12.49 4.88
N ARG A 11 27.13 11.79 6.01
CA ARG A 11 27.35 10.33 6.04
C ARG A 11 26.07 9.52 6.30
N ASP A 12 25.02 10.15 6.82
CA ASP A 12 23.73 9.48 7.09
C ASP A 12 22.84 9.46 5.84
N VAL A 13 22.86 8.32 5.13
CA VAL A 13 22.10 8.11 3.89
C VAL A 13 20.59 8.30 4.10
N LEU A 14 20.05 7.92 5.26
CA LEU A 14 18.62 8.05 5.54
C LEU A 14 18.21 9.52 5.66
N LEU A 15 19.01 10.33 6.35
CA LEU A 15 18.75 11.77 6.46
C LEU A 15 18.88 12.47 5.11
N GLN A 16 19.86 12.09 4.28
CA GLN A 16 19.99 12.63 2.92
C GLN A 16 18.75 12.33 2.08
N LEU A 17 18.31 11.07 2.09
CA LEU A 17 17.15 10.64 1.33
C LEU A 17 15.88 11.38 1.79
N ALA A 18 15.68 11.54 3.10
CA ALA A 18 14.58 12.31 3.66
C ALA A 18 14.58 13.79 3.25
N SER A 19 15.78 14.39 3.16
CA SER A 19 15.98 15.81 2.83
C SER A 19 16.10 16.13 1.33
N SER A 20 16.15 15.11 0.48
CA SER A 20 16.33 15.25 -0.98
C SER A 20 15.22 16.10 -1.62
N SER A 21 15.52 16.77 -2.74
CA SER A 21 14.50 17.48 -3.50
C SER A 21 13.47 16.49 -4.10
N GLY A 22 12.28 16.96 -4.47
CA GLY A 22 11.28 16.11 -5.15
C GLY A 22 11.79 15.53 -6.47
N ALA A 23 12.52 16.33 -7.25
CA ALA A 23 13.12 15.90 -8.52
C ALA A 23 14.24 14.88 -8.28
N THR A 24 15.12 15.12 -7.32
CA THR A 24 16.20 14.17 -6.97
C THR A 24 15.63 12.82 -6.54
N LEU A 25 14.59 12.83 -5.69
CA LEU A 25 13.92 11.60 -5.27
C LEU A 25 13.28 10.86 -6.45
N PHE A 26 12.61 11.58 -7.35
CA PHE A 26 12.02 11.01 -8.55
C PHE A 26 13.07 10.27 -9.39
N PHE A 27 14.16 10.95 -9.76
CA PHE A 27 15.20 10.36 -10.59
C PHE A 27 15.97 9.24 -9.88
N LEU A 28 16.17 9.33 -8.56
CA LEU A 28 16.80 8.26 -7.80
C LEU A 28 15.97 6.97 -7.84
N VAL A 29 14.66 7.08 -7.61
CA VAL A 29 13.75 5.93 -7.63
C VAL A 29 13.61 5.41 -9.05
N CYS A 30 13.41 6.28 -10.04
CA CYS A 30 13.37 5.89 -11.45
C CYS A 30 14.67 5.18 -11.88
N GLY A 31 15.84 5.66 -11.43
CA GLY A 31 17.13 5.02 -11.66
C GLY A 31 17.21 3.63 -11.03
N ALA A 32 16.80 3.48 -9.77
CA ALA A 32 16.75 2.17 -9.10
C ALA A 32 15.83 1.18 -9.83
N ARG A 33 14.66 1.63 -10.28
CA ARG A 33 13.73 0.83 -11.09
C ARG A 33 14.29 0.50 -12.48
N MET A 34 14.94 1.46 -13.14
CA MET A 34 15.58 1.26 -14.43
C MET A 34 16.69 0.21 -14.34
N LEU A 35 17.49 0.21 -13.25
CA LEU A 35 18.49 -0.83 -13.01
C LEU A 35 17.86 -2.22 -12.92
N VAL A 36 16.69 -2.36 -12.27
CA VAL A 36 15.95 -3.64 -12.25
C VAL A 36 15.53 -4.02 -13.67
N LEU A 37 14.93 -3.10 -14.43
CA LEU A 37 14.48 -3.37 -15.81
C LEU A 37 15.65 -3.75 -16.74
N LEU A 38 16.79 -3.07 -16.64
CA LEU A 38 17.99 -3.36 -17.41
C LEU A 38 18.64 -4.68 -16.99
N ALA A 39 18.62 -5.02 -15.69
CA ALA A 39 19.10 -6.31 -15.22
C ALA A 39 18.21 -7.45 -15.74
N MET A 40 16.89 -7.25 -15.80
CA MET A 40 15.96 -8.20 -16.42
C MET A 40 16.26 -8.38 -17.91
N LEU A 41 16.47 -7.28 -18.63
CA LEU A 41 16.87 -7.31 -20.03
C LEU A 41 18.17 -8.10 -20.24
N GLY A 42 19.18 -7.85 -19.40
CA GLY A 42 20.45 -8.61 -19.42
C GLY A 42 20.25 -10.10 -19.16
N SER A 43 19.41 -10.45 -18.18
CA SER A 43 19.09 -11.84 -17.85
C SER A 43 18.34 -12.58 -18.96
N TYR A 44 17.63 -11.87 -19.83
CA TYR A 44 16.85 -12.44 -20.92
C TYR A 44 17.62 -12.49 -22.24
N ALA A 45 18.36 -11.42 -22.57
CA ALA A 45 19.02 -11.28 -23.86
C ALA A 45 20.49 -11.74 -23.88
N VAL A 46 21.18 -11.66 -22.73
CA VAL A 46 22.64 -11.90 -22.64
C VAL A 46 22.94 -13.21 -21.93
N LEU A 47 22.29 -13.47 -20.79
CA LEU A 47 22.59 -14.64 -19.96
C LEU A 47 22.39 -15.99 -20.67
N PRO A 48 21.32 -16.23 -21.46
CA PRO A 48 21.18 -17.48 -22.22
C PRO A 48 22.34 -17.72 -23.20
N LYS A 49 22.81 -16.66 -23.85
CA LYS A 49 23.92 -16.72 -24.81
C LYS A 49 25.26 -16.97 -24.14
N LEU A 50 25.45 -16.44 -22.94
CA LEU A 50 26.68 -16.65 -22.16
C LEU A 50 26.78 -18.08 -21.63
N LEU A 51 25.64 -18.65 -21.23
CA LEU A 51 25.57 -20.00 -20.66
C LEU A 51 25.41 -21.10 -21.72
N ASP A 52 25.16 -20.72 -22.98
CA ASP A 52 24.80 -21.65 -24.07
C ASP A 52 23.59 -22.53 -23.70
N THR A 53 22.59 -21.91 -23.05
CA THR A 53 21.37 -22.61 -22.58
C THR A 53 20.13 -21.78 -22.86
N GLU A 54 19.06 -22.43 -23.29
CA GLU A 54 17.73 -21.80 -23.37
C GLU A 54 17.14 -21.65 -21.96
N LEU A 55 16.89 -20.41 -21.54
CA LEU A 55 16.29 -20.11 -20.23
C LEU A 55 14.78 -19.86 -20.30
N LEU A 56 14.19 -19.80 -21.50
CA LEU A 56 12.78 -19.47 -21.68
C LEU A 56 11.91 -20.68 -21.30
N PHE A 57 11.15 -20.55 -20.21
CA PHE A 57 10.26 -21.62 -19.73
C PHE A 57 8.83 -21.52 -20.29
N ASP A 58 8.26 -20.30 -20.34
CA ASP A 58 6.91 -20.05 -20.85
C ASP A 58 6.95 -19.18 -22.12
N THR A 59 6.35 -19.68 -23.20
CA THR A 59 6.29 -19.03 -24.52
C THR A 59 5.03 -18.19 -24.74
N SER A 60 4.13 -18.11 -23.75
CA SER A 60 2.88 -17.33 -23.84
C SER A 60 3.13 -15.86 -24.18
N GLY A 61 4.26 -15.31 -23.71
CA GLY A 61 4.72 -13.96 -24.04
C GLY A 61 4.98 -13.76 -25.54
N LEU A 62 5.28 -14.81 -26.31
CA LEU A 62 5.56 -14.77 -27.74
C LEU A 62 4.30 -14.78 -28.62
N LEU A 63 3.13 -15.15 -28.07
CA LEU A 63 1.88 -15.28 -28.81
C LEU A 63 1.33 -13.93 -29.31
N GLN A 64 1.80 -12.82 -28.74
CA GLN A 64 1.26 -11.48 -29.01
C GLN A 64 2.32 -10.47 -29.42
N ASN A 65 3.39 -10.86 -30.11
CA ASN A 65 4.49 -9.95 -30.48
C ASN A 65 4.01 -8.59 -31.00
N ASP A 66 4.43 -7.52 -30.31
CA ASP A 66 4.08 -6.14 -30.69
C ASP A 66 5.06 -5.62 -31.75
N THR A 67 6.19 -6.30 -31.91
CA THR A 67 7.22 -6.02 -32.92
C THR A 67 7.60 -7.31 -33.66
N SER A 68 7.61 -7.25 -34.99
CA SER A 68 8.19 -8.30 -35.83
C SER A 68 9.62 -7.91 -36.19
N GLY A 69 10.63 -8.66 -35.73
CA GLY A 69 12.02 -8.47 -36.14
C GLY A 69 13.06 -8.56 -35.01
N GLN A 70 14.22 -7.95 -35.24
CA GLN A 70 15.42 -8.05 -34.40
C GLN A 70 15.27 -7.53 -32.96
N TRP A 71 14.21 -6.77 -32.67
CA TRP A 71 13.95 -6.14 -31.37
C TRP A 71 12.96 -6.90 -30.48
N GLY A 72 12.49 -8.08 -30.91
CA GLY A 72 11.53 -8.89 -30.14
C GLY A 72 12.01 -9.27 -28.74
N PHE A 73 13.31 -9.20 -28.46
CA PHE A 73 13.83 -9.40 -27.11
C PHE A 73 13.40 -8.32 -26.09
N LEU A 74 12.90 -7.18 -26.56
CA LEU A 74 12.34 -6.11 -25.71
C LEU A 74 10.89 -6.37 -25.26
N ASP A 75 10.23 -7.42 -25.75
CA ASP A 75 8.84 -7.76 -25.40
C ASP A 75 8.69 -8.45 -24.03
N PHE A 76 9.80 -8.85 -23.39
CA PHE A 76 9.80 -9.56 -22.10
C PHE A 76 8.96 -8.91 -20.97
N PRO A 77 8.75 -7.58 -20.89
CA PRO A 77 7.92 -6.99 -19.84
C PRO A 77 6.45 -7.43 -19.89
N ARG A 78 6.00 -8.05 -20.99
CA ARG A 78 4.64 -8.58 -21.17
C ARG A 78 4.41 -9.95 -20.53
N ASN A 79 5.43 -10.67 -20.10
CA ASN A 79 5.27 -12.03 -19.58
C ASN A 79 4.20 -12.13 -18.45
N TRP A 80 3.64 -13.33 -18.28
CA TRP A 80 2.62 -13.64 -17.26
C TRP A 80 1.33 -12.82 -17.44
N ASP A 81 0.82 -12.19 -16.36
CA ASP A 81 -0.41 -11.38 -16.37
C ASP A 81 -0.39 -10.27 -17.45
N GLY A 82 0.80 -9.83 -17.89
CA GLY A 82 0.96 -8.85 -18.98
C GLY A 82 0.28 -9.29 -20.29
N VAL A 83 0.25 -10.58 -20.59
CA VAL A 83 -0.38 -11.15 -21.79
C VAL A 83 -1.89 -10.89 -21.77
N HIS A 84 -2.54 -10.99 -20.61
CA HIS A 84 -3.97 -10.69 -20.49
C HIS A 84 -4.26 -9.22 -20.75
N TYR A 85 -3.44 -8.30 -20.24
CA TYR A 85 -3.65 -6.86 -20.46
C TYR A 85 -3.50 -6.49 -21.95
N PHE A 86 -2.52 -7.07 -22.64
CA PHE A 86 -2.32 -6.88 -24.08
C PHE A 86 -3.44 -7.51 -24.91
N HIS A 87 -3.88 -8.72 -24.54
CA HIS A 87 -5.01 -9.37 -25.17
C HIS A 87 -6.28 -8.51 -25.09
N ILE A 88 -6.56 -7.94 -23.92
CA ILE A 88 -7.71 -7.06 -23.71
C ILE A 88 -7.54 -5.76 -24.50
N ALA A 89 -6.34 -5.21 -24.58
CA ALA A 89 -6.08 -3.99 -25.35
C ALA A 89 -6.36 -4.18 -26.86
N LYS A 90 -6.02 -5.36 -27.41
CA LYS A 90 -6.14 -5.66 -28.84
C LYS A 90 -7.51 -6.21 -29.24
N TYR A 91 -8.06 -7.13 -28.44
CA TYR A 91 -9.25 -7.91 -28.78
C TYR A 91 -10.45 -7.64 -27.84
N GLY A 92 -10.27 -6.81 -26.81
CA GLY A 92 -11.25 -6.65 -25.76
C GLY A 92 -11.41 -7.90 -24.88
N TYR A 93 -12.45 -7.89 -24.05
CA TYR A 93 -12.80 -9.04 -23.20
C TYR A 93 -13.42 -10.17 -24.03
N SER A 94 -12.58 -11.02 -24.61
CA SER A 94 -13.01 -12.18 -25.43
C SER A 94 -13.19 -13.46 -24.62
N HIS A 95 -12.51 -13.60 -23.48
CA HIS A 95 -12.61 -14.76 -22.59
C HIS A 95 -13.04 -14.32 -21.19
N GLU A 96 -13.78 -15.18 -20.47
CA GLU A 96 -14.32 -14.84 -19.15
C GLU A 96 -13.24 -14.68 -18.06
N ASN A 97 -12.11 -15.39 -18.18
CA ASN A 97 -10.97 -15.23 -17.28
C ASN A 97 -10.34 -13.83 -17.40
N ASN A 98 -10.42 -13.19 -18.57
CA ASN A 98 -9.91 -11.83 -18.74
C ASN A 98 -10.65 -10.81 -17.85
N CYS A 99 -11.86 -11.11 -17.37
CA CYS A 99 -12.62 -10.24 -16.46
C CYS A 99 -11.95 -10.04 -15.08
N ALA A 100 -10.92 -10.83 -14.75
CA ALA A 100 -10.08 -10.57 -13.57
C ALA A 100 -9.17 -9.34 -13.73
N PHE A 101 -8.85 -8.96 -14.96
CA PHE A 101 -7.91 -7.89 -15.31
C PHE A 101 -8.67 -6.64 -15.74
N PHE A 102 -8.61 -5.60 -14.91
CA PHE A 102 -9.41 -4.39 -15.09
C PHE A 102 -8.85 -3.45 -16.17
N PRO A 103 -9.68 -2.55 -16.75
CA PRO A 103 -9.41 -1.96 -18.06
C PRO A 103 -8.42 -0.79 -18.09
N LEU A 104 -7.95 -0.24 -16.96
CA LEU A 104 -7.05 0.92 -16.97
C LEU A 104 -5.75 0.63 -17.71
N LEU A 105 -5.06 -0.46 -17.39
CA LEU A 105 -3.78 -0.78 -18.03
C LEU A 105 -3.95 -1.14 -19.52
N PRO A 106 -4.94 -1.97 -19.93
CA PRO A 106 -5.27 -2.16 -21.35
C PRO A 106 -5.57 -0.85 -22.08
N PHE A 107 -6.25 0.09 -21.42
CA PHE A 107 -6.54 1.40 -21.99
C PHE A 107 -5.26 2.24 -22.18
N LEU A 108 -4.34 2.22 -21.21
CA LEU A 108 -3.02 2.85 -21.36
C LEU A 108 -2.21 2.24 -22.51
N VAL A 109 -2.23 0.92 -22.67
CA VAL A 109 -1.61 0.23 -23.81
C VAL A 109 -2.18 0.74 -25.13
N ARG A 110 -3.51 0.90 -25.24
CA ARG A 110 -4.16 1.45 -26.44
C ARG A 110 -3.80 2.91 -26.70
N ILE A 111 -3.73 3.75 -25.66
CA ILE A 111 -3.31 5.16 -25.81
C ILE A 111 -1.87 5.22 -26.34
N ILE A 112 -0.96 4.46 -25.76
CA ILE A 112 0.44 4.44 -26.20
C ILE A 112 0.54 3.92 -27.64
N SER A 113 -0.18 2.85 -27.97
CA SER A 113 -0.26 2.34 -29.35
C SER A 113 -0.77 3.41 -30.33
N TRP A 114 -1.83 4.12 -29.97
CA TRP A 114 -2.39 5.20 -30.79
C TRP A 114 -1.42 6.37 -30.95
N LEU A 115 -0.78 6.81 -29.86
CA LEU A 115 0.26 7.85 -29.90
C LEU A 115 1.44 7.43 -30.77
N ASN A 116 1.83 6.15 -30.76
CA ASN A 116 2.90 5.65 -31.62
C ASN A 116 2.56 5.78 -33.09
N ASN A 117 1.34 5.40 -33.47
CA ASN A 117 0.88 5.52 -34.85
C ASN A 117 0.70 6.97 -35.31
N PHE A 118 0.39 7.88 -34.38
CA PHE A 118 0.11 9.29 -34.69
C PHE A 118 1.36 10.19 -34.64
N CYS A 119 2.24 9.99 -33.66
CA CYS A 119 3.35 10.91 -33.37
C CYS A 119 4.74 10.41 -33.80
N LEU A 120 4.98 9.10 -33.85
CA LEU A 120 6.34 8.58 -34.04
C LEU A 120 6.62 8.27 -35.53
N SER A 121 7.75 8.77 -36.02
CA SER A 121 8.28 8.39 -37.33
C SER A 121 8.68 6.91 -37.33
N THR A 122 8.71 6.28 -38.51
CA THR A 122 9.04 4.86 -38.72
C THR A 122 10.25 4.32 -37.92
N PRO A 123 11.37 5.05 -37.69
CA PRO A 123 12.47 4.52 -36.89
C PRO A 123 12.24 4.48 -35.37
N LEU A 124 11.27 5.24 -34.84
CA LEU A 124 10.93 5.26 -33.42
C LEU A 124 9.83 4.24 -33.05
N ALA A 125 9.16 3.67 -34.06
CA ALA A 125 8.28 2.51 -33.93
C ALA A 125 9.04 1.20 -33.58
N VAL A 126 10.35 1.27 -33.39
CA VAL A 126 11.24 0.15 -33.05
C VAL A 126 11.05 -0.34 -31.61
N PHE A 127 10.64 0.54 -30.67
CA PHE A 127 10.42 0.15 -29.28
C PHE A 127 9.02 -0.46 -29.11
N PRO A 128 8.90 -1.70 -28.62
CA PRO A 128 7.58 -2.30 -28.44
C PRO A 128 6.77 -1.58 -27.37
N ILE A 129 5.45 -1.61 -27.52
CA ILE A 129 4.52 -0.95 -26.59
C ILE A 129 4.69 -1.51 -25.18
N SER A 130 4.96 -2.82 -25.05
CA SER A 130 5.26 -3.48 -23.78
C SER A 130 6.41 -2.79 -23.01
N PHE A 131 7.51 -2.47 -23.69
CA PHE A 131 8.65 -1.77 -23.11
C PHE A 131 8.34 -0.30 -22.80
N GLN A 132 7.55 0.38 -23.63
CA GLN A 132 7.11 1.75 -23.35
C GLN A 132 6.20 1.82 -22.11
N VAL A 133 5.32 0.85 -21.93
CA VAL A 133 4.49 0.71 -20.71
C VAL A 133 5.36 0.40 -19.49
N ALA A 134 6.41 -0.40 -19.64
CA ALA A 134 7.41 -0.63 -18.59
C ALA A 134 8.09 0.69 -18.16
N LEU A 135 8.49 1.54 -19.12
CA LEU A 135 9.04 2.88 -18.84
C LEU A 135 8.03 3.81 -18.14
N LEU A 136 6.75 3.76 -18.56
CA LEU A 136 5.69 4.48 -17.85
C LEU A 136 5.57 4.00 -16.39
N ASN A 137 5.65 2.70 -16.15
CA ASN A 137 5.61 2.14 -14.81
C ASN A 137 6.82 2.53 -13.95
N VAL A 138 8.01 2.64 -14.55
CA VAL A 138 9.21 3.21 -13.90
C VAL A 138 8.93 4.66 -13.46
N ALA A 139 8.40 5.49 -14.35
CA ALA A 139 8.07 6.89 -14.05
C ALA A 139 6.99 7.02 -12.96
N LEU A 140 5.92 6.23 -13.04
CA LEU A 140 4.86 6.19 -12.03
C LEU A 140 5.39 5.68 -10.68
N GLY A 141 6.34 4.76 -10.67
CA GLY A 141 7.04 4.30 -9.47
C GLY A 141 7.85 5.41 -8.80
N GLY A 142 8.52 6.27 -9.59
CA GLY A 142 9.20 7.47 -9.10
C GLY A 142 8.23 8.52 -8.55
N ALA A 143 7.13 8.76 -9.27
CA ALA A 143 6.09 9.70 -8.83
C ALA A 143 5.42 9.23 -7.52
N SER A 144 5.16 7.93 -7.39
CA SER A 144 4.64 7.30 -6.17
C SER A 144 5.51 7.60 -4.96
N ALA A 145 6.84 7.56 -5.10
CA ALA A 145 7.77 7.86 -4.01
C ALA A 145 7.64 9.31 -3.49
N ILE A 146 7.37 10.28 -4.36
CA ILE A 146 7.16 11.67 -3.97
C ILE A 146 5.93 11.77 -3.06
N PHE A 147 4.81 11.14 -3.44
CA PHE A 147 3.58 11.18 -2.66
C PHE A 147 3.69 10.36 -1.38
N LEU A 148 4.35 9.19 -1.42
CA LEU A 148 4.67 8.41 -0.22
C LEU A 148 5.49 9.24 0.78
N ARG A 149 6.50 10.00 0.31
CA ARG A 149 7.24 10.94 1.18
C ARG A 149 6.32 11.98 1.77
N ARG A 150 5.48 12.62 0.96
CA ARG A 150 4.56 13.69 1.41
C ARG A 150 3.60 13.18 2.48
N ILE A 151 2.97 12.03 2.26
CA ILE A 151 2.10 11.36 3.24
C ILE A 151 2.86 11.07 4.54
N THR A 152 4.05 10.49 4.42
CA THR A 152 4.88 10.12 5.57
C THR A 152 5.33 11.34 6.38
N VAL A 153 5.75 12.42 5.71
CA VAL A 153 6.13 13.69 6.38
C VAL A 153 4.94 14.31 7.08
N LEU A 154 3.76 14.35 6.45
CA LEU A 154 2.53 14.86 7.06
C LEU A 154 2.13 14.04 8.29
N THR A 155 2.38 12.73 8.27
CA THR A 155 2.03 11.82 9.35
C THR A 155 3.02 11.87 10.52
N LEU A 156 4.32 11.75 10.24
CA LEU A 156 5.36 11.61 11.27
C LEU A 156 5.92 12.94 11.78
N LEU A 157 6.11 13.94 10.93
CA LEU A 157 6.88 15.16 11.26
C LEU A 157 6.03 16.36 11.61
N ARG A 158 4.70 16.24 11.63
CA ARG A 158 3.81 17.34 12.00
C ARG A 158 3.94 17.64 13.49
N SER A 159 4.32 18.86 13.85
CA SER A 159 4.33 19.30 15.25
C SER A 159 2.87 19.49 15.72
N THR A 160 2.46 18.83 16.81
CA THR A 160 1.25 19.26 17.53
C THR A 160 1.62 20.47 18.39
N VAL A 161 0.80 21.52 18.36
CA VAL A 161 0.89 22.63 19.30
C VAL A 161 -0.17 22.35 20.36
N THR A 162 0.19 21.59 21.39
CA THR A 162 -0.60 21.52 22.62
C THR A 162 0.34 21.64 23.82
N GLY A 163 -0.03 22.51 24.76
CA GLY A 163 0.78 22.86 25.93
C GLY A 163 1.25 21.64 26.76
N ARG A 164 2.43 21.81 27.36
CA ARG A 164 3.15 20.97 28.33
C ARG A 164 3.56 19.54 27.95
N MET A 165 3.06 18.95 26.86
CA MET A 165 3.71 17.79 26.22
C MET A 165 3.63 17.91 24.71
N ALA A 166 4.77 18.12 24.05
CA ALA A 166 4.86 18.14 22.60
C ALA A 166 4.66 16.72 22.06
N ALA A 167 3.43 16.35 21.68
CA ALA A 167 3.21 15.17 20.87
C ALA A 167 3.74 15.47 19.45
N VAL A 168 4.74 14.73 18.97
CA VAL A 168 5.29 14.93 17.62
C VAL A 168 4.58 13.95 16.69
N GLY A 169 3.89 14.45 15.67
CA GLY A 169 3.23 13.66 14.62
C GLY A 169 1.70 13.59 14.74
N GLY A 170 1.02 13.39 13.61
CA GLY A 170 -0.43 13.17 13.51
C GLY A 170 -1.09 13.81 12.29
N THR A 171 -2.04 13.11 11.68
CA THR A 171 -3.04 13.64 10.75
C THR A 171 -4.46 13.37 11.26
N TRP A 172 -5.46 13.86 10.54
CA TRP A 172 -6.86 13.52 10.81
C TRP A 172 -7.14 12.01 10.68
N LEU A 173 -6.37 11.34 9.83
CA LEU A 173 -6.50 9.91 9.53
C LEU A 173 -5.55 9.03 10.35
N ASP A 174 -4.42 9.55 10.80
CA ASP A 174 -3.34 8.74 11.36
C ASP A 174 -2.60 9.43 12.51
N GLU A 175 -2.56 8.79 13.67
CA GLU A 175 -1.58 9.06 14.72
C GLU A 175 -0.73 7.79 14.88
N LEU A 176 0.59 7.95 14.86
CA LEU A 176 1.53 6.84 15.01
C LEU A 176 2.15 6.88 16.41
N PRO A 177 2.36 5.72 17.08
CA PRO A 177 3.06 5.67 18.35
C PRO A 177 4.45 6.34 18.23
N PRO A 178 4.98 6.94 19.30
CA PRO A 178 6.32 7.53 19.25
C PRO A 178 7.37 6.49 18.84
N PRO A 179 8.43 6.90 18.12
CA PRO A 179 9.46 5.98 17.68
C PRO A 179 10.16 5.37 18.92
N PRO A 180 10.40 4.05 18.94
CA PRO A 180 11.12 3.43 20.04
C PRO A 180 12.55 3.94 20.09
N THR A 181 13.14 3.98 21.29
CA THR A 181 14.55 4.34 21.45
C THR A 181 15.43 3.36 20.68
N PRO A 182 16.34 3.83 19.79
CA PRO A 182 17.22 2.95 19.04
C PRO A 182 18.03 2.05 19.96
N ARG A 183 18.16 0.77 19.61
CA ARG A 183 18.74 -0.26 20.48
C ARG A 183 20.22 -0.01 20.83
N HIS A 184 20.95 0.68 19.96
CA HIS A 184 22.38 0.96 20.11
C HIS A 184 22.67 2.36 20.67
N TYR A 185 21.65 3.16 21.00
CA TYR A 185 21.87 4.45 21.66
C TYR A 185 22.16 4.25 23.14
N SER A 186 23.20 4.91 23.65
CA SER A 186 23.57 4.84 25.07
C SER A 186 22.49 5.52 25.92
N PRO A 187 22.12 4.98 27.11
CA PRO A 187 21.07 5.55 27.97
C PRO A 187 21.31 7.00 28.41
N LYS A 188 22.53 7.52 28.25
CA LYS A 188 22.94 8.88 28.65
C LYS A 188 22.55 9.99 27.66
N GLU A 189 22.07 9.67 26.46
CA GLU A 189 21.54 10.64 25.48
C GLU A 189 20.00 10.72 25.51
N LYS A 190 19.40 10.58 26.70
CA LYS A 190 17.98 10.83 26.93
C LYS A 190 17.75 12.34 27.08
N ASP A 191 16.68 12.83 26.45
CA ASP A 191 16.09 14.16 26.64
C ASP A 191 16.66 15.37 25.89
N SER A 192 16.84 15.25 24.57
CA SER A 192 16.64 16.43 23.71
C SER A 192 15.51 16.19 22.70
N GLY A 193 14.51 17.08 22.64
CA GLY A 193 13.47 17.06 21.60
C GLY A 193 14.03 17.15 20.16
N LYS A 194 15.33 17.49 20.02
CA LYS A 194 16.07 17.43 18.75
C LYS A 194 16.37 15.99 18.31
N ASP A 195 16.53 15.04 19.23
CA ASP A 195 16.83 13.64 18.90
C ASP A 195 15.61 12.90 18.35
N VAL A 196 14.42 13.17 18.90
CA VAL A 196 13.16 12.59 18.41
C VAL A 196 12.86 13.04 16.98
N LYS A 197 12.97 14.35 16.70
CA LYS A 197 12.74 14.89 15.36
C LYS A 197 13.75 14.35 14.33
N THR A 198 14.99 14.13 14.75
CA THR A 198 16.03 13.53 13.89
C THR A 198 15.72 12.07 13.60
N THR A 199 15.26 11.32 14.60
CA THR A 199 14.83 9.92 14.45
C THR A 199 13.65 9.78 13.49
N LEU A 200 12.63 10.64 13.62
CA LEU A 200 11.49 10.66 12.69
C LEU A 200 11.91 11.03 11.26
N ARG A 201 12.90 11.91 11.08
CA ARG A 201 13.47 12.18 9.75
C ARG A 201 14.20 10.98 9.18
N ARG A 202 14.91 10.20 10.01
CA ARG A 202 15.49 8.92 9.59
C ARG A 202 14.42 7.93 9.18
N GLU A 203 13.28 7.86 9.88
CA GLU A 203 12.14 7.02 9.47
C GLU A 203 11.62 7.42 8.08
N VAL A 204 11.46 8.73 7.80
CA VAL A 204 11.09 9.20 6.45
C VAL A 204 12.08 8.72 5.38
N GLY A 205 13.39 8.80 5.66
CA GLY A 205 14.41 8.29 4.76
C GLY A 205 14.31 6.78 4.56
N ALA A 206 14.15 6.03 5.65
CA ALA A 206 14.04 4.58 5.62
C ALA A 206 12.78 4.10 4.87
N VAL A 207 11.65 4.83 4.94
CA VAL A 207 10.46 4.56 4.13
C VAL A 207 10.78 4.58 2.64
N LEU A 208 11.54 5.57 2.20
CA LEU A 208 11.92 5.73 0.79
C LEU A 208 12.93 4.66 0.36
N LEU A 209 13.85 4.29 1.26
CA LEU A 209 14.76 3.17 1.03
C LEU A 209 13.98 1.86 0.86
N MET A 210 12.98 1.61 1.72
CA MET A 210 12.12 0.42 1.63
C MET A 210 11.24 0.42 0.39
N TRP A 211 10.78 1.58 -0.09
CA TRP A 211 10.10 1.67 -1.39
C TRP A 211 11.03 1.22 -2.53
N MET A 212 12.27 1.72 -2.56
CA MET A 212 13.26 1.37 -3.57
C MET A 212 13.65 -0.12 -3.53
N MET A 213 13.83 -0.67 -2.32
CA MET A 213 14.19 -2.06 -2.08
C MET A 213 12.97 -3.00 -1.96
N SER A 214 11.78 -2.55 -2.37
CA SER A 214 10.56 -3.37 -2.25
C SER A 214 10.76 -4.71 -2.96
N PRO A 215 10.47 -5.86 -2.31
CA PRO A 215 10.65 -7.17 -2.93
C PRO A 215 9.82 -7.29 -4.23
N THR A 216 8.64 -6.67 -4.32
CA THR A 216 7.84 -6.72 -5.55
C THR A 216 8.32 -5.72 -6.62
N ALA A 217 9.56 -5.24 -6.56
CA ALA A 217 10.11 -4.24 -7.47
C ALA A 217 9.95 -4.60 -8.94
N VAL A 218 10.05 -5.88 -9.28
CA VAL A 218 9.88 -6.38 -10.65
C VAL A 218 8.51 -5.99 -11.21
N PHE A 219 7.43 -6.15 -10.44
CA PHE A 219 6.07 -5.79 -10.87
C PHE A 219 5.85 -4.28 -11.03
N THR A 220 6.77 -3.45 -10.51
CA THR A 220 6.72 -1.99 -10.68
C THR A 220 7.43 -1.50 -11.94
N VAL A 221 8.06 -2.40 -12.71
CA VAL A 221 8.81 -2.06 -13.93
C VAL A 221 8.37 -2.84 -15.16
N VAL A 222 7.40 -3.74 -15.04
CA VAL A 222 6.84 -4.56 -16.14
C VAL A 222 5.39 -4.18 -16.44
N VAL A 223 4.71 -4.83 -17.40
CA VAL A 223 3.33 -4.52 -17.81
C VAL A 223 2.32 -5.01 -16.77
N TYR A 224 2.30 -4.31 -15.64
CA TYR A 224 1.55 -4.67 -14.44
C TYR A 224 0.93 -3.41 -13.82
N THR A 225 -0.04 -3.58 -12.91
CA THR A 225 -0.86 -2.46 -12.40
C THR A 225 -0.26 -1.80 -11.16
N GLU A 226 0.77 -2.38 -10.56
CA GLU A 226 1.34 -2.02 -9.26
C GLU A 226 1.77 -0.56 -9.19
N SER A 227 2.47 -0.04 -10.20
CA SER A 227 2.95 1.35 -10.21
C SER A 227 1.81 2.35 -10.39
N ALA A 228 0.91 2.12 -11.36
CA ALA A 228 -0.26 2.98 -11.57
C ALA A 228 -1.21 2.98 -10.37
N PHE A 229 -1.48 1.80 -9.81
CA PHE A 229 -2.34 1.64 -8.65
C PHE A 229 -1.75 2.30 -7.40
N SER A 230 -0.45 2.12 -7.13
CA SER A 230 0.22 2.75 -5.99
C SER A 230 0.29 4.27 -6.16
N PHE A 231 0.56 4.76 -7.37
CA PHE A 231 0.57 6.20 -7.68
C PHE A 231 -0.79 6.83 -7.38
N LEU A 232 -1.87 6.31 -7.98
CA LEU A 232 -3.23 6.82 -7.78
C LEU A 232 -3.66 6.74 -6.31
N THR A 233 -3.32 5.64 -5.62
CA THR A 233 -3.60 5.47 -4.19
C THR A 233 -2.87 6.51 -3.34
N PHE A 234 -1.56 6.72 -3.56
CA PHE A 234 -0.78 7.67 -2.79
C PHE A 234 -1.18 9.12 -3.10
N VAL A 235 -1.56 9.44 -4.34
CA VAL A 235 -2.13 10.75 -4.66
C VAL A 235 -3.45 10.93 -3.92
N GLY A 236 -4.35 9.94 -3.96
CA GLY A 236 -5.64 10.00 -3.27
C GLY A 236 -5.51 10.17 -1.76
N LEU A 237 -4.64 9.39 -1.12
CA LEU A 237 -4.35 9.54 0.31
C LEU A 237 -3.74 10.91 0.63
N TYR A 238 -2.81 11.40 -0.19
CA TYR A 238 -2.24 12.73 -0.01
C TYR A 238 -3.31 13.83 -0.11
N LEU A 239 -4.25 13.71 -1.06
CA LEU A 239 -5.35 14.66 -1.22
C LEU A 239 -6.32 14.62 -0.03
N LEU A 240 -6.65 13.44 0.51
CA LEU A 240 -7.42 13.35 1.76
C LEU A 240 -6.72 14.06 2.92
N LEU A 241 -5.41 13.86 3.06
CA LEU A 241 -4.62 14.54 4.09
C LEU A 241 -4.52 16.06 3.86
N LEU A 242 -4.52 16.50 2.60
CA LEU A 242 -4.50 17.91 2.22
C LEU A 242 -5.85 18.59 2.46
N SER A 243 -6.96 17.89 2.21
CA SER A 243 -8.33 18.42 2.41
C SER A 243 -8.50 18.95 3.84
N ALA A 244 -7.96 18.23 4.82
CA ALA A 244 -7.98 18.61 6.22
C ALA A 244 -7.17 19.89 6.56
N LYS A 245 -6.25 20.32 5.69
CA LYS A 245 -5.41 21.52 5.89
C LYS A 245 -6.03 22.79 5.31
N ALA A 246 -6.88 22.66 4.30
CA ALA A 246 -7.30 23.80 3.53
C ALA A 246 -8.35 24.63 4.28
N GLY A 247 -7.94 25.79 4.82
CA GLY A 247 -8.84 26.71 5.53
C GLY A 247 -10.02 27.23 4.69
N SER A 248 -10.00 27.00 3.37
CA SER A 248 -11.12 27.24 2.46
C SER A 248 -11.92 25.96 2.23
N ARG A 249 -13.25 26.08 2.38
CA ARG A 249 -14.21 24.99 2.07
C ARG A 249 -14.07 24.48 0.64
N ILE A 250 -13.81 25.37 -0.32
CA ILE A 250 -13.70 25.01 -1.75
C ILE A 250 -12.52 24.06 -1.97
N VAL A 251 -11.38 24.39 -1.38
CA VAL A 251 -10.16 23.57 -1.52
C VAL A 251 -10.31 22.23 -0.79
N THR A 252 -11.02 22.21 0.35
CA THR A 252 -11.34 20.95 1.05
C THR A 252 -12.19 20.04 0.17
N VAL A 253 -13.29 20.56 -0.40
CA VAL A 253 -14.19 19.79 -1.28
C VAL A 253 -13.46 19.34 -2.54
N ALA A 254 -12.65 20.20 -3.15
CA ALA A 254 -11.86 19.83 -4.33
C ALA A 254 -10.83 18.73 -4.02
N ALA A 255 -10.19 18.77 -2.86
CA ALA A 255 -9.23 17.75 -2.44
C ALA A 255 -9.92 16.41 -2.09
N GLU A 256 -11.06 16.42 -1.37
CA GLU A 256 -11.85 15.20 -1.12
C GLU A 256 -12.34 14.60 -2.45
N THR A 257 -12.92 15.41 -3.33
CA THR A 257 -13.40 14.97 -4.66
C THR A 257 -12.24 14.41 -5.49
N GLY A 258 -11.09 15.08 -5.50
CA GLY A 258 -9.88 14.61 -6.17
C GLY A 258 -9.37 13.29 -5.62
N ALA A 259 -9.48 13.05 -4.30
CA ALA A 259 -9.13 11.78 -3.70
C ALA A 259 -10.06 10.65 -4.14
N VAL A 260 -11.38 10.88 -4.13
CA VAL A 260 -12.38 9.91 -4.61
C VAL A 260 -12.14 9.59 -6.08
N LEU A 261 -11.84 10.59 -6.91
CA LEU A 261 -11.49 10.37 -8.31
C LEU A 261 -10.23 9.50 -8.46
N CYS A 262 -9.18 9.77 -7.69
CA CYS A 262 -7.95 8.97 -7.72
C CYS A 262 -8.20 7.51 -7.32
N PHE A 263 -8.96 7.27 -6.24
CA PHE A 263 -9.30 5.91 -5.81
C PHE A 263 -10.23 5.20 -6.82
N THR A 264 -11.14 5.93 -7.47
CA THR A 264 -12.01 5.39 -8.52
C THR A 264 -11.17 4.98 -9.75
N LEU A 265 -10.23 5.83 -10.17
CA LEU A 265 -9.26 5.51 -11.22
C LEU A 265 -8.39 4.31 -10.82
N ALA A 266 -7.98 4.20 -9.56
CA ALA A 266 -7.28 3.01 -9.05
C ALA A 266 -8.17 1.76 -9.13
N GLY A 267 -9.49 1.91 -8.92
CA GLY A 267 -10.50 0.86 -9.11
C GLY A 267 -10.60 0.33 -10.53
N TRP A 268 -10.33 1.18 -11.54
CA TRP A 268 -10.19 0.75 -12.93
C TRP A 268 -8.87 0.02 -13.20
N ALA A 269 -7.89 0.08 -12.31
CA ALA A 269 -6.65 -0.70 -12.38
C ALA A 269 -6.81 -2.06 -11.69
N ARG A 270 -7.44 -2.07 -10.51
CA ARG A 270 -7.59 -3.26 -9.67
C ARG A 270 -8.91 -3.23 -8.90
N SER A 271 -9.58 -4.37 -8.85
CA SER A 271 -10.86 -4.53 -8.13
C SER A 271 -10.77 -4.16 -6.66
N ASN A 272 -9.64 -4.42 -5.99
CA ASN A 272 -9.48 -4.19 -4.54
C ASN A 272 -9.48 -2.72 -4.11
N ALA A 273 -9.52 -1.76 -5.04
CA ALA A 273 -9.60 -0.34 -4.70
C ALA A 273 -10.88 0.02 -3.91
N PHE A 274 -11.96 -0.76 -4.00
CA PHE A 274 -13.17 -0.49 -3.22
C PHE A 274 -12.90 -0.49 -1.71
N LEU A 275 -11.85 -1.17 -1.24
CA LEU A 275 -11.44 -1.15 0.17
C LEU A 275 -11.00 0.25 0.64
N TYR A 276 -10.65 1.16 -0.28
CA TYR A 276 -10.34 2.55 0.04
C TYR A 276 -11.55 3.34 0.55
N ALA A 277 -12.78 2.83 0.37
CA ALA A 277 -13.97 3.36 1.05
C ALA A 277 -13.78 3.41 2.58
N GLY A 278 -12.96 2.52 3.14
CA GLY A 278 -12.58 2.55 4.54
C GLY A 278 -11.96 3.89 4.98
N PHE A 279 -11.14 4.54 4.14
CA PHE A 279 -10.55 5.84 4.46
C PHE A 279 -11.57 6.97 4.51
N LEU A 280 -12.62 6.91 3.69
CA LEU A 280 -13.73 7.88 3.70
C LEU A 280 -14.67 7.67 4.90
N LEU A 281 -14.89 6.40 5.26
CA LEU A 281 -15.74 6.03 6.40
C LEU A 281 -15.03 6.21 7.75
N TYR A 282 -13.70 6.17 7.78
CA TYR A 282 -12.92 6.20 9.01
C TYR A 282 -13.18 7.43 9.89
N PRO A 283 -13.26 8.67 9.37
CA PRO A 283 -13.65 9.83 10.19
C PRO A 283 -15.04 9.71 10.84
N ILE A 284 -16.02 9.16 10.13
CA ILE A 284 -17.37 8.92 10.65
C ILE A 284 -17.32 7.83 11.73
N PHE A 285 -16.57 6.76 11.47
CA PHE A 285 -16.33 5.70 12.45
C PHE A 285 -15.75 6.27 13.75
N LEU A 286 -14.70 7.10 13.66
CA LEU A 286 -14.14 7.78 14.83
C LEU A 286 -15.18 8.68 15.51
N GLN A 287 -15.96 9.46 14.75
CA GLN A 287 -16.96 10.36 15.31
C GLN A 287 -18.02 9.62 16.13
N VAL A 288 -18.52 8.49 15.63
CA VAL A 288 -19.61 7.72 16.24
C VAL A 288 -19.10 6.85 17.39
N PHE A 289 -18.01 6.09 17.18
CA PHE A 289 -17.54 5.06 18.11
C PHE A 289 -16.42 5.55 19.05
N LEU A 290 -15.54 6.44 18.58
CA LEU A 290 -14.36 6.94 19.31
C LEU A 290 -14.38 8.47 19.43
N PHE A 291 -15.50 9.01 19.93
CA PHE A 291 -15.78 10.45 19.89
C PHE A 291 -14.72 11.30 20.61
N ASN A 292 -14.10 10.80 21.68
CA ASN A 292 -13.04 11.52 22.39
C ASN A 292 -11.79 11.68 21.51
N THR A 293 -11.38 10.63 20.81
CA THR A 293 -10.27 10.63 19.86
C THR A 293 -10.58 11.56 18.69
N TYR A 294 -11.79 11.44 18.12
CA TYR A 294 -12.28 12.32 17.05
C TYR A 294 -12.24 13.79 17.47
N ARG A 295 -12.81 14.12 18.64
CA ARG A 295 -12.86 15.50 19.16
C ARG A 295 -11.47 16.05 19.43
N ARG A 296 -10.55 15.24 19.98
CA ARG A 296 -9.15 15.63 20.21
C ARG A 296 -8.49 16.01 18.89
N ARG A 297 -8.55 15.12 17.90
CA ARG A 297 -8.00 15.38 16.57
C ARG A 297 -8.66 16.61 15.95
N TYR A 298 -9.98 16.75 16.06
CA TYR A 298 -10.70 17.79 15.37
C TYR A 298 -10.28 19.15 15.91
N ARG A 299 -10.18 19.27 17.23
CA ARG A 299 -9.68 20.48 17.90
C ARG A 299 -8.24 20.78 17.56
N GLN A 300 -7.38 19.77 17.52
CA GLN A 300 -5.98 19.94 17.10
C GLN A 300 -5.88 20.51 15.68
N TYR A 301 -6.84 20.23 14.80
CA TYR A 301 -6.79 20.62 13.39
C TYR A 301 -7.61 21.87 13.04
N HIS A 302 -8.86 21.97 13.49
CA HIS A 302 -9.80 23.05 13.19
C HIS A 302 -9.88 24.11 14.30
N GLY A 303 -9.12 23.94 15.38
CA GLY A 303 -9.18 24.79 16.57
C GLY A 303 -10.44 24.55 17.41
N ASP A 304 -10.59 25.31 18.50
CA ASP A 304 -11.79 25.30 19.34
C ASP A 304 -12.89 26.15 18.69
N THR A 305 -13.56 25.58 17.67
CA THR A 305 -14.73 26.22 17.07
C THR A 305 -15.95 25.29 17.13
N LYS A 306 -16.97 25.75 17.87
CA LYS A 306 -18.28 25.12 18.13
C LYS A 306 -18.28 23.83 18.96
N ALA A 307 -19.44 23.56 19.57
CA ALA A 307 -19.73 22.29 20.21
C ALA A 307 -19.84 21.19 19.14
N LEU A 308 -18.86 20.29 19.10
CA LEU A 308 -18.90 19.13 18.23
C LEU A 308 -20.00 18.17 18.68
N SER A 309 -20.81 17.69 17.74
CA SER A 309 -21.75 16.60 17.96
C SER A 309 -21.09 15.25 17.73
N ARG A 310 -21.47 14.26 18.54
CA ARG A 310 -21.12 12.84 18.32
C ARG A 310 -21.72 12.28 17.04
N TRP A 311 -22.83 12.86 16.58
CA TRP A 311 -23.51 12.40 15.38
C TRP A 311 -23.10 13.25 14.18
N PRO A 312 -22.65 12.63 13.07
CA PRO A 312 -22.37 13.35 11.83
C PRO A 312 -23.66 14.01 11.32
N SER A 313 -23.51 15.13 10.60
CA SER A 313 -24.66 15.77 9.95
C SER A 313 -25.25 14.85 8.88
N PHE A 314 -26.56 14.93 8.66
CA PHE A 314 -27.26 14.19 7.60
C PHE A 314 -26.58 14.43 6.24
N LEU A 315 -26.25 15.69 5.92
CA LEU A 315 -25.58 16.05 4.68
C LEU A 315 -24.21 15.36 4.52
N ARG A 316 -23.40 15.27 5.58
CA ARG A 316 -22.11 14.57 5.50
C ARG A 316 -22.31 13.08 5.25
N CYS A 317 -23.33 12.47 5.84
CA CYS A 317 -23.66 11.06 5.58
C CYS A 317 -24.05 10.84 4.12
N VAL A 318 -24.91 11.70 3.57
CA VAL A 318 -25.32 11.64 2.15
C VAL A 318 -24.10 11.78 1.23
N VAL A 319 -23.24 12.76 1.48
CA VAL A 319 -22.00 12.96 0.67
C VAL A 319 -21.12 11.72 0.71
N VAL A 320 -20.81 11.18 1.90
CA VAL A 320 -19.94 10.00 2.01
C VAL A 320 -20.58 8.77 1.36
N VAL A 321 -21.91 8.60 1.44
CA VAL A 321 -22.60 7.53 0.70
C VAL A 321 -22.41 7.69 -0.80
N LEU A 322 -22.58 8.90 -1.34
CA LEU A 322 -22.36 9.16 -2.76
C LEU A 322 -20.90 8.90 -3.18
N GLU A 323 -19.93 9.34 -2.38
CA GLU A 323 -18.50 9.08 -2.63
C GLU A 323 -18.19 7.58 -2.65
N VAL A 324 -18.73 6.82 -1.68
CA VAL A 324 -18.58 5.36 -1.63
C VAL A 324 -19.25 4.70 -2.86
N MET A 325 -20.41 5.17 -3.29
CA MET A 325 -21.05 4.64 -4.51
C MET A 325 -20.18 4.87 -5.74
N VAL A 326 -19.57 6.06 -5.87
CA VAL A 326 -18.62 6.37 -6.97
C VAL A 326 -17.41 5.44 -6.93
N LEU A 327 -16.84 5.18 -5.75
CA LEU A 327 -15.71 4.24 -5.60
C LEU A 327 -16.03 2.81 -6.05
N PHE A 328 -17.29 2.37 -5.91
CA PHE A 328 -17.73 1.03 -6.28
C PHE A 328 -18.04 0.91 -7.78
N VAL A 329 -18.16 2.02 -8.52
CA VAL A 329 -18.48 2.02 -9.96
C VAL A 329 -17.56 1.11 -10.77
N PRO A 330 -16.21 1.16 -10.66
CA PRO A 330 -15.34 0.30 -11.47
C PRO A 330 -15.62 -1.18 -11.24
N TYR A 331 -15.78 -1.60 -9.99
CA TYR A 331 -16.05 -2.99 -9.64
C TYR A 331 -17.42 -3.45 -10.15
N LEU A 332 -18.47 -2.65 -9.89
CA LEU A 332 -19.84 -2.99 -10.27
C LEU A 332 -20.05 -2.99 -11.78
N SER A 333 -19.54 -1.98 -12.48
CA SER A 333 -19.64 -1.87 -13.93
C SER A 333 -18.92 -3.01 -14.64
N MET A 334 -17.69 -3.34 -14.23
CA MET A 334 -16.95 -4.46 -14.79
C MET A 334 -17.64 -5.80 -14.52
N THR A 335 -18.14 -6.00 -13.30
CA THR A 335 -18.86 -7.21 -12.93
C THR A 335 -20.14 -7.36 -13.76
N TYR A 336 -20.92 -6.29 -13.92
CA TYR A 336 -22.14 -6.28 -14.71
C TYR A 336 -21.87 -6.50 -16.20
N PHE A 337 -20.90 -5.79 -16.77
CA PHE A 337 -20.49 -5.93 -18.17
C PHE A 337 -20.09 -7.37 -18.49
N CYS A 338 -19.21 -7.97 -17.68
CA CYS A 338 -18.76 -9.33 -17.89
C CYS A 338 -19.87 -10.36 -17.65
N PHE A 339 -20.73 -10.14 -16.64
CA PHE A 339 -21.88 -11.00 -16.39
C PHE A 339 -22.80 -11.04 -17.62
N GLY A 340 -23.21 -9.88 -18.14
CA GLY A 340 -24.10 -9.79 -19.31
C GLY A 340 -23.48 -10.37 -20.59
N ARG A 341 -22.14 -10.32 -20.70
CA ARG A 341 -21.42 -10.84 -21.87
C ARG A 341 -21.25 -12.35 -21.86
N PHE A 342 -20.84 -12.94 -20.72
CA PHE A 342 -20.37 -14.32 -20.67
C PHE A 342 -21.39 -15.31 -20.10
N VAL A 343 -22.22 -14.91 -19.14
CA VAL A 343 -23.22 -15.84 -18.55
C VAL A 343 -24.22 -16.40 -19.57
N PRO A 344 -24.68 -15.66 -20.59
CA PRO A 344 -25.51 -16.23 -21.65
C PRO A 344 -24.83 -17.34 -22.46
N GLN A 345 -23.49 -17.37 -22.48
CA GLN A 345 -22.70 -18.36 -23.22
C GLN A 345 -22.37 -19.61 -22.40
N TRP A 346 -22.65 -19.60 -21.09
CA TRP A 346 -22.41 -20.74 -20.20
C TRP A 346 -23.38 -21.89 -20.44
N ASP A 347 -22.97 -23.09 -20.02
CA ASP A 347 -23.84 -24.25 -19.94
C ASP A 347 -25.04 -23.99 -19.03
N LEU A 348 -26.12 -24.73 -19.27
CA LEU A 348 -27.40 -24.53 -18.60
C LEU A 348 -27.27 -24.66 -17.06
N THR A 349 -26.46 -25.60 -16.58
CA THR A 349 -26.25 -25.86 -15.15
C THR A 349 -25.54 -24.68 -14.47
N SER A 350 -24.45 -24.18 -15.06
CA SER A 350 -23.73 -23.00 -14.55
C SER A 350 -24.60 -21.75 -14.56
N ARG A 351 -25.41 -21.57 -15.62
CA ARG A 351 -26.33 -20.43 -15.76
C ARG A 351 -27.46 -20.44 -14.72
N MET A 352 -28.07 -21.61 -14.47
CA MET A 352 -29.07 -21.76 -13.41
C MET A 352 -28.45 -21.55 -12.02
N THR A 353 -27.21 -21.99 -11.82
CA THR A 353 -26.50 -21.83 -10.54
C THR A 353 -26.28 -20.35 -10.20
N ILE A 354 -25.78 -19.54 -11.14
CA ILE A 354 -25.58 -18.11 -10.86
C ILE A 354 -26.92 -17.34 -10.85
N GLY A 355 -27.86 -17.70 -11.72
CA GLY A 355 -29.13 -17.01 -11.89
C GLY A 355 -28.93 -15.53 -12.26
N SER A 356 -29.75 -14.63 -11.71
CA SER A 356 -29.65 -13.18 -11.91
C SER A 356 -28.64 -12.47 -10.98
N ARG A 357 -27.83 -13.22 -10.22
CA ARG A 357 -26.93 -12.69 -9.18
C ARG A 357 -25.64 -12.15 -9.77
N PHE A 358 -25.71 -11.06 -10.55
CA PHE A 358 -24.54 -10.50 -11.22
C PHE A 358 -23.41 -10.13 -10.23
N PHE A 359 -23.72 -9.63 -9.03
CA PHE A 359 -22.72 -9.33 -8.00
C PHE A 359 -21.83 -10.52 -7.60
N SER A 360 -22.30 -11.77 -7.81
CA SER A 360 -21.54 -12.98 -7.52
C SER A 360 -20.59 -13.40 -8.64
N PHE A 361 -20.71 -12.79 -9.84
CA PHE A 361 -19.94 -13.19 -11.03
C PHE A 361 -18.44 -13.11 -10.80
N TYR A 362 -17.93 -11.99 -10.29
CA TYR A 362 -16.49 -11.81 -10.08
C TYR A 362 -15.93 -12.86 -9.10
N GLY A 363 -16.62 -13.10 -7.99
CA GLY A 363 -16.25 -14.15 -7.03
C GLY A 363 -16.29 -15.55 -7.65
N TRP A 364 -17.25 -15.82 -8.53
CA TRP A 364 -17.34 -17.10 -9.23
C TRP A 364 -16.17 -17.31 -10.19
N ILE A 365 -15.80 -16.30 -10.98
CA ILE A 365 -14.63 -16.34 -11.89
C ILE A 365 -13.32 -16.53 -11.10
N GLN A 366 -13.15 -15.78 -10.00
CA GLN A 366 -11.98 -15.91 -9.11
C GLN A 366 -11.87 -17.34 -8.53
N LYS A 367 -13.01 -17.93 -8.13
CA LYS A 367 -13.06 -19.31 -7.65
C LYS A 367 -12.80 -20.33 -8.76
N ARG A 368 -13.34 -20.14 -9.98
CA ARG A 368 -13.22 -21.10 -11.09
C ARG A 368 -11.79 -21.21 -11.62
N TYR A 369 -11.13 -20.09 -11.86
CA TYR A 369 -9.84 -20.06 -12.56
C TYR A 369 -8.64 -20.01 -11.63
N TRP A 370 -8.79 -19.40 -10.45
CA TRP A 370 -7.68 -19.24 -9.49
C TRP A 370 -7.97 -19.90 -8.15
N ASN A 371 -9.10 -20.61 -8.00
CA ASN A 371 -9.47 -21.31 -6.78
C ASN A 371 -9.40 -20.40 -5.53
N VAL A 372 -9.75 -19.12 -5.70
CA VAL A 372 -9.83 -18.12 -4.62
C VAL A 372 -10.97 -18.47 -3.67
N GLY A 373 -10.72 -18.37 -2.38
CA GLY A 373 -11.68 -18.70 -1.34
C GLY A 373 -11.02 -18.75 0.03
N PHE A 374 -11.83 -18.92 1.07
CA PHE A 374 -11.32 -18.98 2.44
C PHE A 374 -10.38 -20.18 2.64
N LEU A 375 -9.11 -19.89 2.91
CA LEU A 375 -7.99 -20.81 3.13
C LEU A 375 -7.74 -21.83 2.00
N THR A 376 -8.26 -21.58 0.80
CA THR A 376 -8.16 -22.52 -0.32
C THR A 376 -6.75 -22.63 -0.88
N SER A 377 -5.89 -21.64 -0.66
CA SER A 377 -4.48 -21.65 -1.06
C SER A 377 -3.60 -22.56 -0.21
N TYR A 378 -4.02 -22.99 0.98
CA TYR A 378 -3.21 -23.82 1.89
C TYR A 378 -3.36 -25.32 1.59
N ARG A 379 -3.09 -25.71 0.35
CA ARG A 379 -3.03 -27.12 -0.08
C ARG A 379 -1.59 -27.60 -0.11
N LEU A 380 -1.37 -28.91 0.10
CA LEU A 380 -0.03 -29.51 0.06
C LEU A 380 0.74 -29.17 -1.22
N LYS A 381 0.06 -29.15 -2.37
CA LYS A 381 0.65 -28.79 -3.67
C LYS A 381 1.14 -27.34 -3.76
N ASN A 382 0.58 -26.45 -2.95
CA ASN A 382 0.85 -25.00 -2.99
C ASN A 382 1.75 -24.53 -1.85
N ILE A 383 2.25 -25.45 -1.01
CA ILE A 383 3.17 -25.17 0.09
C ILE A 383 4.40 -24.36 -0.36
N PRO A 384 5.06 -24.65 -1.50
CA PRO A 384 6.20 -23.84 -1.95
C PRO A 384 5.85 -22.35 -2.08
N ASN A 385 4.70 -22.02 -2.67
CA ASN A 385 4.26 -20.63 -2.85
C ASN A 385 3.92 -19.95 -1.50
N VAL A 386 3.43 -20.71 -0.53
CA VAL A 386 3.21 -20.22 0.85
C VAL A 386 4.53 -19.84 1.52
N PHE A 387 5.57 -20.69 1.42
CA PHE A 387 6.88 -20.39 1.97
C PHE A 387 7.54 -19.19 1.29
N ILE A 388 7.36 -19.08 -0.02
CA ILE A 388 7.81 -17.97 -0.85
C ILE A 388 7.13 -16.66 -0.41
N SER A 389 5.82 -16.66 -0.11
CA SER A 389 5.13 -15.44 0.31
C SER A 389 5.33 -15.06 1.79
N ALA A 390 5.53 -16.04 2.67
CA ALA A 390 5.47 -15.88 4.12
C ALA A 390 6.41 -14.81 4.73
N PRO A 391 7.67 -14.62 4.27
CA PRO A 391 8.60 -13.72 4.94
C PRO A 391 8.13 -12.28 5.01
N ILE A 392 7.55 -11.76 3.93
CA ILE A 392 7.11 -10.37 3.83
C ILE A 392 5.95 -10.12 4.80
N VAL A 393 4.98 -11.04 4.86
CA VAL A 393 3.89 -11.02 5.84
C VAL A 393 4.43 -11.14 7.26
N PHE A 394 5.36 -12.06 7.52
CA PHE A 394 5.96 -12.27 8.84
C PHE A 394 6.65 -11.01 9.38
N PHE A 395 7.55 -10.38 8.62
CA PHE A 395 8.25 -9.17 9.08
C PHE A 395 7.30 -8.01 9.31
N THR A 396 6.24 -7.92 8.51
CA THR A 396 5.21 -6.90 8.67
C THR A 396 4.39 -7.11 9.94
N LEU A 397 3.90 -8.33 10.19
CA LEU A 397 3.15 -8.67 11.41
C LEU A 397 4.01 -8.54 12.67
N ARG A 398 5.28 -8.96 12.60
CA ARG A 398 6.24 -8.78 13.69
C ARG A 398 6.46 -7.30 14.00
N GLY A 399 6.66 -6.48 12.98
CA GLY A 399 6.86 -5.04 13.17
C GLY A 399 5.59 -4.33 13.67
N PHE A 400 4.41 -4.72 13.20
CA PHE A 400 3.14 -4.28 13.76
C PHE A 400 3.02 -4.63 15.25
N TRP A 401 3.34 -5.88 15.62
CA TRP A 401 3.34 -6.31 17.02
C TRP A 401 4.28 -5.48 17.89
N LEU A 402 5.54 -5.32 17.46
CA LEU A 402 6.57 -4.63 18.23
C LEU A 402 6.33 -3.13 18.36
N PHE A 403 5.87 -2.47 17.31
CA PHE A 403 5.84 -1.01 17.24
C PHE A 403 4.47 -0.38 17.44
N TYR A 404 3.40 -1.18 17.42
CA TYR A 404 2.02 -0.71 17.61
C TYR A 404 1.33 -1.43 18.74
N VAL A 405 1.36 -2.77 18.75
CA VAL A 405 0.61 -3.55 19.74
C VAL A 405 1.25 -3.45 21.14
N ILE A 406 2.55 -3.70 21.27
CA ILE A 406 3.25 -3.63 22.57
C ILE A 406 3.16 -2.22 23.20
N PRO A 407 3.45 -1.12 22.46
CA PRO A 407 3.27 0.23 23.02
C PRO A 407 1.84 0.53 23.45
N ALA A 408 0.83 0.07 22.68
CA ALA A 408 -0.58 0.24 23.04
C ALA A 408 -0.92 -0.43 24.39
N PHE A 409 -0.39 -1.62 24.67
CA PHE A 409 -0.53 -2.27 25.97
C PHE A 409 0.19 -1.49 27.10
N GLY A 410 1.36 -0.92 26.83
CA GLY A 410 2.10 -0.09 27.80
C GLY A 410 1.36 1.22 28.16
N GLU A 411 0.75 1.88 27.19
CA GLU A 411 -0.04 3.10 27.43
C GLU A 411 -1.32 2.81 28.23
N ALA A 412 -2.00 1.69 27.92
CA ALA A 412 -3.20 1.28 28.63
C ALA A 412 -2.92 1.00 30.13
N THR A 413 -1.83 0.30 30.44
CA THR A 413 -1.41 -0.03 31.81
C THR A 413 -0.88 1.19 32.59
N SER A 414 -0.18 2.11 31.93
CA SER A 414 0.35 3.32 32.60
C SER A 414 -0.71 4.38 32.90
N THR A 415 -1.81 4.42 32.14
CA THR A 415 -2.93 5.35 32.41
C THR A 415 -3.73 4.90 33.63
N GLU A 416 -3.84 3.59 33.85
CA GLU A 416 -4.48 2.99 35.03
C GLU A 416 -3.81 3.42 36.34
N SER A 417 -2.47 3.42 36.39
CA SER A 417 -1.75 3.80 37.61
C SER A 417 -1.99 5.27 38.00
N LYS A 418 -2.16 6.16 37.01
CA LYS A 418 -2.49 7.58 37.23
C LYS A 418 -3.92 7.80 37.70
N GLU A 419 -4.90 7.07 37.16
CA GLU A 419 -6.28 7.13 37.65
C GLU A 419 -6.44 6.55 39.06
N SER A 420 -5.65 5.53 39.42
CA SER A 420 -5.65 4.95 40.77
C SER A 420 -5.07 5.88 41.84
N ASN A 421 -4.06 6.69 41.50
CA ASN A 421 -3.40 7.63 42.41
C ASN A 421 -4.09 9.01 42.47
N GLY A 422 -4.97 9.33 41.53
CA GLY A 422 -5.73 10.60 41.50
C GLY A 422 -6.99 10.63 42.37
N CYS A 423 -7.40 9.50 42.96
CA CYS A 423 -8.54 9.43 43.87
C CYS A 423 -8.07 9.42 45.33
N GLY A 424 -7.66 10.58 45.82
CA GLY A 424 -7.49 10.83 47.26
C GLY A 424 -8.83 10.78 47.97
N SER A 425 -8.93 9.86 48.95
CA SER A 425 -9.93 9.75 50.02
C SER A 425 -11.41 9.74 49.62
N VAL A 426 -12.09 8.59 49.75
CA VAL A 426 -13.21 8.37 50.68
C VAL A 426 -13.47 6.86 50.75
N SER A 427 -13.46 6.34 51.98
CA SER A 427 -13.80 4.96 52.34
C SER A 427 -15.24 4.60 51.91
N ARG A 428 -15.41 3.59 51.04
CA ARG A 428 -16.70 2.87 50.90
C ARG A 428 -16.52 1.39 50.51
N LYS A 429 -16.55 0.57 51.56
CA LYS A 429 -17.02 -0.82 51.70
C LYS A 429 -17.21 -1.70 50.43
N LYS A 430 -16.26 -2.63 50.26
CA LYS A 430 -16.36 -4.12 50.13
C LYS A 430 -17.48 -4.85 49.35
N VAL A 431 -18.40 -4.21 48.62
CA VAL A 431 -19.49 -4.94 47.89
C VAL A 431 -19.25 -5.09 46.38
N HIS A 432 -18.23 -4.47 45.78
CA HIS A 432 -18.05 -4.38 44.32
C HIS A 432 -16.94 -5.28 43.71
N GLY A 433 -16.58 -6.40 44.34
CA GLY A 433 -15.43 -7.23 43.92
C GLY A 433 -15.52 -7.83 42.51
N LEU A 434 -16.70 -8.32 42.09
CA LEU A 434 -16.87 -8.94 40.77
C LEU A 434 -17.17 -7.93 39.64
N GLN A 435 -17.97 -6.90 39.91
CA GLN A 435 -18.37 -5.91 38.89
C GLN A 435 -17.24 -4.92 38.53
N LYS A 436 -16.29 -4.70 39.46
CA LYS A 436 -15.10 -3.87 39.23
C LYS A 436 -14.13 -4.52 38.24
N ASN A 437 -13.99 -5.84 38.27
CA ASN A 437 -13.16 -6.57 37.29
C ASN A 437 -13.74 -6.54 35.89
N SER A 438 -15.06 -6.73 35.71
CA SER A 438 -15.68 -6.68 34.37
C SER A 438 -15.60 -5.29 33.73
N ARG A 439 -15.87 -4.21 34.49
CA ARG A 439 -15.70 -2.83 33.98
C ARG A 439 -14.24 -2.50 33.68
N PHE A 440 -13.31 -3.05 34.46
CA PHE A 440 -11.88 -2.90 34.23
C PHE A 440 -11.45 -3.53 32.90
N TYR A 441 -11.76 -4.82 32.68
CA TYR A 441 -11.43 -5.49 31.42
C TYR A 441 -12.09 -4.80 30.23
N PHE A 442 -13.32 -4.31 30.38
CA PHE A 442 -14.00 -3.54 29.34
C PHE A 442 -13.28 -2.23 29.01
N PHE A 443 -12.90 -1.43 30.02
CA PHE A 443 -12.19 -0.16 29.79
C PHE A 443 -10.80 -0.39 29.20
N PHE A 444 -10.06 -1.35 29.72
CA PHE A 444 -8.76 -1.76 29.18
C PHE A 444 -8.86 -2.21 27.72
N PHE A 445 -9.84 -3.04 27.39
CA PHE A 445 -10.12 -3.49 26.04
C PHE A 445 -10.48 -2.33 25.10
N CYS A 446 -11.33 -1.40 25.54
CA CYS A 446 -11.66 -0.19 24.76
C CYS A 446 -10.42 0.68 24.48
N ARG A 447 -9.52 0.83 25.47
CA ARG A 447 -8.27 1.59 25.29
C ARG A 447 -7.30 0.92 24.31
N ILE A 448 -7.19 -0.41 24.35
CA ILE A 448 -6.41 -1.16 23.36
C ILE A 448 -6.98 -0.94 21.96
N ILE A 449 -8.30 -1.05 21.79
CA ILE A 449 -8.92 -0.77 20.48
C ILE A 449 -8.67 0.67 20.04
N GLU A 450 -8.85 1.65 20.93
CA GLU A 450 -8.58 3.06 20.64
C GLU A 450 -7.13 3.25 20.17
N ALA A 451 -6.17 2.60 20.82
CA ALA A 451 -4.75 2.64 20.46
C ALA A 451 -4.44 1.93 19.12
N LEU A 452 -5.07 0.78 18.85
CA LEU A 452 -4.88 0.04 17.60
C LEU A 452 -5.55 0.73 16.40
N VAL A 453 -6.63 1.47 16.63
CA VAL A 453 -7.36 2.20 15.59
C VAL A 453 -6.80 3.61 15.41
N GLN A 454 -5.66 3.96 16.02
CA GLN A 454 -5.05 5.30 15.87
C GLN A 454 -4.66 5.65 14.43
N SER A 455 -4.36 4.67 13.58
CA SER A 455 -3.99 4.89 12.17
C SER A 455 -4.91 4.15 11.21
N SER A 456 -5.62 4.91 10.37
CA SER A 456 -6.41 4.37 9.26
C SER A 456 -5.56 3.55 8.29
N ASN A 457 -4.34 4.02 7.97
CA ASN A 457 -3.43 3.31 7.08
C ASN A 457 -2.98 1.97 7.68
N MET A 458 -2.80 1.92 9.00
CA MET A 458 -2.43 0.69 9.69
C MET A 458 -3.60 -0.29 9.81
N VAL A 459 -4.80 0.20 10.12
CA VAL A 459 -6.03 -0.61 10.09
C VAL A 459 -6.25 -1.19 8.69
N TYR A 460 -6.08 -0.37 7.66
CA TYR A 460 -6.16 -0.81 6.27
C TYR A 460 -5.15 -1.91 5.95
N LEU A 461 -3.88 -1.75 6.36
CA LEU A 461 -2.85 -2.76 6.16
C LEU A 461 -3.19 -4.09 6.85
N VAL A 462 -3.66 -4.05 8.10
CA VAL A 462 -4.05 -5.26 8.83
C VAL A 462 -5.22 -5.95 8.13
N ILE A 463 -6.23 -5.21 7.68
CA ILE A 463 -7.35 -5.76 6.90
C ILE A 463 -6.84 -6.39 5.61
N LEU A 464 -5.94 -5.74 4.88
CA LEU A 464 -5.35 -6.30 3.66
C LEU A 464 -4.56 -7.58 3.92
N ILE A 465 -3.78 -7.65 5.01
CA ILE A 465 -3.05 -8.86 5.38
C ILE A 465 -4.03 -9.98 5.74
N CYS A 466 -5.08 -9.67 6.52
CA CYS A 466 -6.11 -10.64 6.86
C CYS A 466 -6.80 -11.19 5.60
N ILE A 467 -7.27 -10.32 4.70
CA ILE A 467 -7.89 -10.73 3.43
C ILE A 467 -6.88 -11.47 2.54
N GLY A 468 -5.65 -10.98 2.46
CA GLY A 468 -4.57 -11.56 1.67
C GLY A 468 -4.26 -13.00 2.07
N VAL A 469 -4.00 -13.20 3.36
CA VAL A 469 -3.65 -14.50 3.93
C VAL A 469 -4.85 -15.45 3.91
N THR A 470 -6.07 -14.96 4.15
CA THR A 470 -7.23 -15.86 4.29
C THR A 470 -8.00 -16.13 3.01
N VAL A 471 -8.08 -15.20 2.06
CA VAL A 471 -8.97 -15.31 0.89
C VAL A 471 -8.22 -15.26 -0.42
N VAL A 472 -7.25 -14.35 -0.56
CA VAL A 472 -6.54 -14.11 -1.82
C VAL A 472 -5.59 -15.27 -2.12
N HIS A 473 -5.34 -15.52 -3.41
CA HIS A 473 -4.33 -16.48 -3.81
C HIS A 473 -2.94 -16.09 -3.30
N VAL A 474 -2.23 -17.03 -2.68
CA VAL A 474 -0.95 -16.78 -1.97
C VAL A 474 0.10 -16.04 -2.80
N ASN A 475 0.17 -16.34 -4.10
CA ASN A 475 1.08 -15.73 -5.08
C ASN A 475 0.93 -14.21 -5.22
N VAL A 476 -0.26 -13.68 -4.92
CA VAL A 476 -0.59 -12.27 -5.11
C VAL A 476 -0.54 -11.49 -3.79
N VAL A 477 -0.45 -12.17 -2.64
CA VAL A 477 -0.55 -11.54 -1.30
C VAL A 477 0.48 -10.42 -1.11
N ASN A 478 1.72 -10.66 -1.52
CA ASN A 478 2.77 -9.65 -1.39
C ASN A 478 2.50 -8.43 -2.27
N ARG A 479 2.05 -8.64 -3.51
CA ARG A 479 1.65 -7.55 -4.42
C ARG A 479 0.42 -6.81 -3.93
N PHE A 480 -0.48 -7.52 -3.22
CA PHE A 480 -1.73 -6.99 -2.69
C PHE A 480 -1.51 -5.97 -1.57
N ILE A 481 -0.51 -6.16 -0.70
CA ILE A 481 -0.26 -5.28 0.44
C ILE A 481 0.74 -4.13 0.17
N MET A 482 1.51 -4.20 -0.92
CA MET A 482 2.58 -3.21 -1.22
C MET A 482 2.06 -1.79 -1.50
N SER A 483 0.80 -1.59 -1.86
CA SER A 483 0.25 -0.25 -2.11
C SER A 483 -0.19 0.47 -0.82
N SER A 484 0.16 -0.06 0.36
CA SER A 484 -0.11 0.56 1.65
C SER A 484 1.11 1.35 2.17
N PRO A 485 0.99 2.67 2.46
CA PRO A 485 2.06 3.43 3.10
C PRO A 485 2.51 2.86 4.45
N ALA A 486 1.56 2.31 5.22
CA ALA A 486 1.82 1.77 6.57
C ALA A 486 2.81 0.60 6.57
N LEU A 487 2.87 -0.15 5.47
CA LEU A 487 3.83 -1.23 5.31
C LEU A 487 5.26 -0.70 5.38
N TYR A 488 5.53 0.35 4.61
CA TYR A 488 6.83 0.99 4.57
C TYR A 488 7.16 1.68 5.89
N TRP A 489 6.15 2.21 6.61
CA TRP A 489 6.36 2.76 7.95
C TRP A 489 6.86 1.70 8.95
N ILE A 490 6.27 0.50 8.93
CA ILE A 490 6.71 -0.60 9.80
C ILE A 490 8.15 -1.00 9.49
N TRP A 491 8.48 -1.22 8.22
CA TRP A 491 9.82 -1.65 7.82
C TRP A 491 10.87 -0.56 8.08
N ALA A 492 10.51 0.70 7.82
CA ALA A 492 11.36 1.84 8.13
C ALA A 492 11.67 1.94 9.62
N ARG A 493 10.66 1.78 10.48
CA ARG A 493 10.82 1.80 11.93
C ARG A 493 11.70 0.66 12.41
N GLN A 494 11.61 -0.54 11.83
CA GLN A 494 12.52 -1.67 12.13
C GLN A 494 13.98 -1.31 11.85
N ILE A 495 14.27 -0.67 10.70
CA ILE A 495 15.64 -0.30 10.30
C ILE A 495 16.20 0.81 11.18
N VAL A 496 15.39 1.80 11.52
CA VAL A 496 15.81 2.92 12.37
C VAL A 496 16.02 2.45 13.82
N TRP A 497 15.18 1.54 14.30
CA TRP A 497 15.24 1.02 15.67
C TRP A 497 16.44 0.09 15.89
N ASP A 498 16.69 -0.84 14.97
CA ASP A 498 17.71 -1.89 15.12
C ASP A 498 18.39 -2.22 13.79
N PRO A 499 19.25 -1.33 13.24
CA PRO A 499 19.81 -1.47 11.89
C PRO A 499 20.69 -2.70 11.72
N TRP A 500 21.41 -3.11 12.78
CA TRP A 500 22.32 -4.26 12.79
C TRP A 500 21.72 -5.49 13.46
N GLY A 501 20.46 -5.42 13.90
CA GLY A 501 19.76 -6.54 14.49
C GLY A 501 19.55 -7.68 13.51
N GLY A 502 19.63 -8.92 13.99
CA GLY A 502 19.48 -10.12 13.17
C GLY A 502 18.19 -10.12 12.34
N SER A 503 17.06 -9.68 12.91
CA SER A 503 15.79 -9.59 12.17
C SER A 503 15.84 -8.58 11.01
N THR A 504 16.51 -7.44 11.18
CA THR A 504 16.65 -6.42 10.13
C THR A 504 17.54 -6.94 9.00
N ILE A 505 18.68 -7.56 9.34
CA ILE A 505 19.61 -8.13 8.36
C ILE A 505 18.91 -9.22 7.54
N VAL A 506 18.17 -10.13 8.18
CA VAL A 506 17.45 -11.20 7.48
C VAL A 506 16.36 -10.62 6.58
N MET A 507 15.59 -9.64 7.05
CA MET A 507 14.56 -8.95 6.24
C MET A 507 15.17 -8.33 4.97
N LEU A 508 16.26 -7.58 5.10
CA LEU A 508 16.94 -6.93 3.97
C LEU A 508 17.51 -7.95 2.98
N ARG A 509 18.14 -9.03 3.47
CA ARG A 509 18.65 -10.12 2.62
C ARG A 509 17.54 -10.76 1.79
N ILE A 510 16.37 -10.99 2.40
CA ILE A 510 15.22 -11.56 1.71
C ILE A 510 14.70 -10.61 0.63
N PHE A 511 14.61 -9.31 0.90
CA PHE A 511 14.13 -8.35 -0.11
C PHE A 511 15.07 -8.26 -1.31
N VAL A 512 16.38 -8.26 -1.06
CA VAL A 512 17.41 -8.26 -2.09
C VAL A 512 17.37 -9.56 -2.89
N MET A 513 17.39 -10.71 -2.22
CA MET A 513 17.31 -12.03 -2.86
C MET A 513 16.07 -12.15 -3.74
N TRP A 514 14.92 -11.70 -3.26
CA TRP A 514 13.67 -11.73 -4.00
C TRP A 514 13.73 -10.88 -5.27
N THR A 515 14.36 -9.71 -5.20
CA THR A 515 14.56 -8.85 -6.37
C THR A 515 15.43 -9.57 -7.41
N PHE A 516 16.53 -10.22 -7.00
CA PHE A 516 17.38 -11.00 -7.90
C PHE A 516 16.67 -12.20 -8.53
N ILE A 517 15.89 -12.94 -7.73
CA ILE A 517 15.08 -14.05 -8.25
C ILE A 517 14.11 -13.53 -9.30
N GLY A 518 13.37 -12.47 -9.01
CA GLY A 518 12.42 -11.91 -9.98
C GLY A 518 13.09 -11.33 -11.22
N VAL A 519 14.26 -10.72 -11.08
CA VAL A 519 15.07 -10.24 -12.21
C VAL A 519 15.42 -11.37 -13.16
N LEU A 520 15.75 -12.56 -12.63
CA LEU A 520 16.10 -13.72 -13.43
C LEU A 520 14.87 -14.49 -13.94
N PHE A 521 13.86 -14.69 -13.09
CA PHE A 521 12.77 -15.64 -13.38
C PHE A 521 11.67 -15.01 -14.22
N PHE A 522 11.26 -13.77 -13.93
CA PHE A 522 10.17 -13.12 -14.64
C PHE A 522 10.40 -13.01 -16.15
N PRO A 523 11.53 -12.44 -16.64
CA PRO A 523 11.70 -12.21 -18.06
C PRO A 523 11.97 -13.52 -18.83
N ASN A 524 12.43 -14.57 -18.13
CA ASN A 524 12.63 -15.90 -18.67
C ASN A 524 11.40 -16.83 -18.52
N GLY A 525 10.24 -16.30 -18.10
CA GLY A 525 9.00 -17.08 -18.00
C GLY A 525 9.01 -18.17 -16.93
N MET A 526 9.91 -18.10 -15.94
CA MET A 526 10.00 -19.08 -14.86
C MET A 526 9.07 -18.71 -13.69
N PRO A 527 8.35 -19.67 -13.10
CA PRO A 527 7.44 -19.40 -12.00
C PRO A 527 8.21 -18.98 -10.74
N TRP A 528 7.85 -17.85 -10.14
CA TRP A 528 8.57 -17.29 -8.98
C TRP A 528 7.71 -16.59 -7.94
N THR A 529 6.42 -16.37 -8.25
CA THR A 529 5.45 -15.80 -7.32
C THR A 529 4.15 -16.54 -7.33
#